data_AF-A0A3M4B9T2-F1
#
_entry.id   AF-A0A3M4B9T2-F1
#
_cell.length_a   1.000
_cell.length_b   1.000
_cell.length_c   1.000
_cell.angle_alpha   90.00
_cell.angle_beta   90.00
_cell.angle_gamma   90.00
#
_symmetry.space_group_name_H-M   'P 1'
#
loop_
_entity.id
_entity.type
_entity.pdbx_description
1 polymer ?
#
loop_
_entity_poly.entity_id
_entity_poly.type
_entity_poly.pdbx_seq_one_letter_code
_entity_poly.pdbx_strand_id
1 'polypeptide(L)' 'MENNMSLQIERAAYDEFIRLWSQGRFKQQRLGQAFYNHFKLHRLNDQDSLHTLYEADGEKASRLILRLFLLH' A
#
# COMPACT_ATOMS: atom_id res chain seq x y z
N MET A 1 -22.12 -0.70 8.71
CA MET A 1 -21.74 0.67 8.33
C MET A 1 -20.24 0.63 8.07
N GLU A 2 -19.82 0.49 6.82
CA GLU A 2 -18.40 0.52 6.46
C GLU A 2 -17.94 1.98 6.58
N ASN A 3 -17.36 2.33 7.72
CA ASN A 3 -16.74 3.62 7.93
C ASN A 3 -15.43 3.61 7.14
N ASN A 4 -15.54 3.85 5.84
CA ASN A 4 -14.45 3.82 4.87
C ASN A 4 -13.55 5.05 5.10
N MET A 5 -12.89 5.10 6.26
CA MET A 5 -11.82 6.04 6.55
C MET A 5 -10.61 5.62 5.71
N SER A 6 -10.68 5.91 4.42
CA SER A 6 -9.56 5.72 3.49
C SER A 6 -8.34 6.42 4.08
N LEU A 7 -7.29 5.65 4.33
CA LEU A 7 -6.05 6.16 4.87
C LEU A 7 -5.46 7.16 3.88
N GLN A 8 -5.03 8.32 4.36
CA GLN A 8 -4.50 9.36 3.47
C GLN A 8 -3.03 9.10 3.20
N ILE A 9 -2.65 9.14 1.92
CA ILE A 9 -1.25 9.18 1.47
C ILE A 9 -1.09 10.39 0.55
N GLU A 10 -0.01 11.14 0.75
CA GLU A 10 0.35 12.22 -0.16
C GLU A 10 0.65 11.66 -1.55
N ARG A 11 0.07 12.25 -2.59
CA ARG A 11 0.29 11.81 -3.98
C ARG A 11 1.77 11.74 -4.34
N ALA A 12 2.56 12.73 -3.92
CA ALA A 12 4.00 12.73 -4.17
C ALA A 12 4.73 11.53 -3.55
N ALA A 13 4.33 11.09 -2.35
CA ALA A 13 4.91 9.93 -1.70
C ALA A 13 4.51 8.62 -2.41
N TYR A 14 3.27 8.54 -2.89
CA TYR A 14 2.82 7.42 -3.73
C TYR A 14 3.59 7.34 -5.06
N ASP A 15 3.75 8.48 -5.74
CA ASP A 15 4.48 8.54 -7.00
C ASP A 15 5.95 8.14 -6.83
N GLU A 16 6.59 8.56 -5.73
CA GLU A 16 7.94 8.13 -5.38
C GLU A 16 8.02 6.63 -5.10
N PHE A 17 7.03 6.06 -4.39
CA PHE A 17 6.95 4.61 -4.19
C PHE A 17 6.88 3.86 -5.53
N ILE A 18 6.02 4.32 -6.46
CA ILE A 18 5.88 3.70 -7.79
C ILE A 18 7.20 3.80 -8.57
N ARG A 19 7.88 4.95 -8.50
CA ARG A 19 9.20 5.12 -9.13
C ARG A 19 10.21 4.11 -8.58
N LEU A 20 10.31 3.97 -7.25
CA LEU A 20 11.22 3.01 -6.60
C LEU A 20 10.85 1.55 -6.94
N TRP A 21 9.55 1.24 -7.04
CA TRP A 21 9.06 -0.07 -7.46
C TRP A 21 9.49 -0.40 -8.88
N SER A 22 9.29 0.52 -9.83
CA SER A 22 9.69 0.34 -11.24
C SER A 22 11.21 0.13 -11.42
N GLN A 23 12.01 0.68 -10.51
CA GLN A 23 13.47 0.49 -10.47
C GLN A 23 13.90 -0.82 -9.81
N GLY A 24 12.96 -1.66 -9.36
CA GLY A 24 13.25 -2.92 -8.70
C GLY A 24 13.92 -2.77 -7.32
N ARG A 25 13.68 -1.66 -6.63
CA ARG A 25 14.27 -1.39 -5.29
C ARG A 25 13.77 -2.35 -4.22
N PHE A 26 12.58 -2.94 -4.40
CA PHE A 26 11.95 -3.87 -3.48
C PHE A 26 12.12 -5.33 -3.95
N LYS A 27 13.38 -5.74 -4.20
CA LYS A 27 13.67 -7.10 -4.67
C LYS A 27 13.06 -8.15 -3.74
N GLN A 28 12.48 -9.19 -4.32
CA GLN A 28 11.86 -10.33 -3.63
C GLN A 28 10.61 -10.00 -2.80
N GLN A 29 10.10 -8.77 -2.85
CA GLN A 29 8.85 -8.41 -2.21
C GLN A 29 7.72 -8.40 -3.22
N ARG A 30 6.55 -8.87 -2.80
CA ARG A 30 5.29 -8.63 -3.52
C ARG A 30 4.96 -7.14 -3.46
N LEU A 31 4.21 -6.62 -4.43
CA LEU A 31 3.85 -5.20 -4.47
C LEU A 31 3.19 -4.72 -3.17
N GLY A 32 2.23 -5.50 -2.66
CA GLY A 32 1.52 -5.16 -1.43
C GLY A 32 2.40 -5.19 -0.18
N GLN A 33 3.31 -6.16 -0.09
CA GLN A 33 4.33 -6.23 0.96
C GLN A 33 5.28 -5.02 0.91
N ALA A 34 5.77 -4.67 -0.28
CA ALA A 34 6.65 -3.52 -0.48
C ALA A 34 5.99 -2.22 -0.04
N PHE A 35 4.72 -2.02 -0.45
CA PHE A 35 3.93 -0.86 -0.06
C PHE A 35 3.73 -0.80 1.46
N TYR A 36 3.30 -1.92 2.05
CA TYR A 36 3.07 -2.04 3.50
C TYR A 36 4.31 -1.70 4.32
N ASN A 37 5.48 -2.19 3.88
CA ASN A 37 6.76 -1.93 4.53
C ASN A 37 7.22 -0.48 4.33
N HIS A 38 7.12 0.05 3.11
CA HIS A 38 7.57 1.39 2.75
C HIS A 38 6.84 2.47 3.56
N PHE A 39 5.51 2.35 3.67
CA PHE A 39 4.68 3.28 4.44
C PHE A 39 4.54 2.92 5.93
N LYS A 40 5.26 1.90 6.41
CA LYS A 40 5.28 1.44 7.81
C LYS A 40 3.87 1.17 8.36
N LEU A 41 3.04 0.51 7.56
CA LEU A 41 1.62 0.30 7.87
C LEU A 41 1.39 -0.61 9.10
N HIS A 42 2.41 -1.36 9.54
CA HIS A 42 2.42 -2.10 10.81
C HIS A 42 2.19 -1.23 12.05
N ARG A 43 2.29 0.10 11.93
CA ARG A 43 2.05 1.06 13.03
C ARG A 43 0.60 1.51 13.16
N LEU A 44 -0.27 1.12 12.22
CA LEU A 44 -1.68 1.51 12.20
C LEU A 44 -2.53 0.49 12.97
N ASN A 45 -3.70 0.90 13.47
CA ASN A 45 -4.53 0.04 14.31
C ASN A 45 -5.32 -1.03 13.53
N ASP A 46 -5.79 -0.74 12.31
CA ASP A 46 -6.57 -1.70 11.52
C ASP A 46 -5.65 -2.65 10.73
N GLN A 47 -5.13 -3.68 11.41
CA GLN A 47 -4.21 -4.63 10.80
C GLN A 47 -4.89 -5.69 9.92
N ASP A 48 -6.18 -5.99 10.07
CA ASP A 48 -6.86 -7.02 9.29
C ASP A 48 -6.96 -6.64 7.80
N SER A 49 -7.39 -5.40 7.53
CA SER A 49 -7.45 -4.83 6.18
C SER A 49 -6.04 -4.73 5.56
N LEU A 50 -5.05 -4.38 6.37
CA LEU A 50 -3.67 -4.19 5.95
C LEU A 50 -2.91 -5.51 5.74
N HIS A 51 -3.30 -6.57 6.44
CA HIS A 51 -2.75 -7.92 6.25
C HIS A 51 -3.10 -8.45 4.86
N THR A 52 -4.35 -8.25 4.43
CA THR A 52 -4.80 -8.62 3.07
C THR A 52 -3.98 -7.89 1.99
N LEU A 53 -3.62 -6.62 2.24
CA LEU A 53 -2.74 -5.87 1.35
C LEU A 53 -1.30 -6.43 1.38
N TYR A 54 -0.75 -6.70 2.56
CA TYR A 54 0.61 -7.24 2.72
C TYR A 54 0.82 -8.56 1.94
N GLU A 55 -0.20 -9.41 1.88
CA GLU A 55 -0.14 -10.68 1.15
C GLU A 55 -0.35 -10.56 -0.36
N ALA A 56 -0.97 -9.46 -0.82
CA ALA A 56 -1.30 -9.28 -2.22
C ALA A 56 -0.07 -8.94 -3.08
N ASP A 57 -0.14 -9.30 -4.35
CA ASP A 57 0.87 -8.98 -5.35
C ASP A 57 0.24 -8.41 -6.64
N GLY A 58 1.08 -7.78 -7.46
CA GLY A 58 0.74 -7.29 -8.79
C GLY A 58 -0.57 -6.50 -8.81
N GLU A 59 -1.45 -6.83 -9.74
CA GLU A 59 -2.71 -6.11 -9.93
C GLU A 59 -3.63 -6.16 -8.69
N LYS A 60 -3.66 -7.28 -7.96
CA LYS A 60 -4.46 -7.41 -6.74
C LYS A 60 -4.03 -6.39 -5.69
N ALA A 61 -2.72 -6.23 -5.50
CA ALA A 61 -2.18 -5.22 -4.59
C ALA A 61 -2.51 -3.80 -5.07
N SER A 62 -2.36 -3.50 -6.36
CA SER A 62 -2.70 -2.18 -6.92
C SER A 62 -4.15 -1.79 -6.65
N ARG A 63 -5.10 -2.72 -6.87
CA ARG A 63 -6.52 -2.47 -6.60
C ARG A 63 -6.80 -2.26 -5.12
N LEU A 64 -6.16 -3.02 -4.23
CA LEU A 64 -6.31 -2.84 -2.78
C LEU A 64 -5.76 -1.50 -2.31
N ILE A 65 -4.61 -1.05 -2.85
CA ILE A 65 -4.03 0.25 -2.52
C ILE A 65 -5.01 1.38 -2.88
N LEU A 66 -5.54 1.38 -4.10
CA LEU A 66 -6.48 2.42 -4.54
C LEU A 66 -7.83 2.40 -3.81
N ARG A 67 -8.21 1.24 -3.23
CA ARG A 67 -9.43 1.12 -2.41
C ARG A 67 -9.20 1.61 -0.97
N LEU A 68 -8.08 1.23 -0.37
CA LEU A 68 -7.79 1.48 1.04
C LEU A 68 -7.24 2.89 1.28
N PHE A 69 -6.58 3.49 0.28
CA PHE A 69 -5.89 4.76 0.44
C PHE A 69 -6.45 5.85 -0.47
N LEU A 70 -6.67 7.03 0.11
CA LEU A 70 -7.00 8.24 -0.63
C LEU A 70 -5.70 9.00 -0.93
N LEU A 71 -5.43 9.21 -2.22
CA LEU A 71 -4.30 10.03 -2.67
C LEU A 71 -4.72 11.50 -2.73
N HIS A 72 -4.10 12.33 -1.90
CA HIS A 72 -4.37 13.77 -1.81
C HIS A 72 -3.19 14.61 -2.26
#